data_AF-A0A382Z5U4-F1
#
_entry.id   AF-A0A382Z5U4-F1
#
_cell.length_a   1.000
_cell.length_b   1.000
_cell.length_c   1.000
_cell.angle_alpha   90.00
_cell.angle_beta   90.00
_cell.angle_gamma   90.00
#
_symmetry.space_group_name_H-M   'P 1'
#
loop_
_entity.id
_entity.type
_entity.pdbx_description
1 polymer ?
#
loop_
_entity_poly.entity_id
_entity_poly.type
_entity_poly.pdbx_seq_one_letter_code
_entity_poly.pdbx_strand_id
1 'polypeptide(L)'
;VQTLNRPASWILSALSGLFLILIFPKFNLEFLAWFALIPLLFSIQNQTLGAAAGRGFFSGMIFYFFSLNWVTNTLVNYGNIPTSLSLFLLGLLAAYLSFYVALFCVLVIKLSRGKTIYFFILAPIVWTSLEYLRSTHMALGFSWLGLGYSQFQTLTIIQPAEILGVYGISALI
;
A
#
# COMPACT_ATOMS: atom_id res chain seq x y z
N VAL A 1 -26.76 2.18 1.61
CA VAL A 1 -25.32 2.41 1.36
C VAL A 1 -25.10 2.32 -0.15
N GLN A 2 -24.69 3.41 -0.80
CA GLN A 2 -24.57 3.49 -2.27
C GLN A 2 -23.40 2.65 -2.77
N THR A 3 -23.66 1.71 -3.68
CA THR A 3 -22.60 1.08 -4.48
C THR A 3 -22.13 2.10 -5.52
N LEU A 4 -20.87 2.55 -5.41
CA LEU A 4 -20.26 3.45 -6.39
C LEU A 4 -20.28 2.84 -7.80
N ASN A 5 -20.45 3.68 -8.81
CA ASN A 5 -20.36 3.27 -10.21
C ASN A 5 -18.98 2.66 -10.51
N ARG A 6 -18.93 1.60 -11.32
CA ARG A 6 -17.68 0.89 -11.67
C ARG A 6 -16.50 1.80 -12.05
N PRO A 7 -16.63 2.82 -12.92
CA PRO A 7 -15.50 3.68 -13.27
C PRO A 7 -14.99 4.52 -12.09
N ALA A 8 -15.90 5.04 -11.25
CA ALA A 8 -15.53 5.85 -10.09
C ALA A 8 -14.67 5.05 -9.10
N SER A 9 -14.96 3.76 -8.90
CA SER A 9 -14.15 2.91 -8.01
C SER A 9 -12.71 2.70 -8.48
N TRP A 10 -12.48 2.60 -9.80
CA TRP A 10 -11.13 2.47 -10.35
C TRP A 10 -10.35 3.78 -10.23
N ILE A 11 -11.02 4.92 -10.45
CA ILE A 11 -10.42 6.24 -10.26
C ILE A 11 -10.00 6.43 -8.80
N LEU A 12 -10.85 6.08 -7.84
CA LEU A 12 -10.49 6.15 -6.41
C LEU A 12 -9.32 5.23 -6.06
N SER A 13 -9.26 4.04 -6.65
CA SER A 13 -8.13 3.12 -6.43
C SER A 13 -6.83 3.67 -7.02
N ALA A 14 -6.88 4.30 -8.21
CA ALA A 14 -5.75 5.01 -8.78
C ALA A 14 -5.30 6.19 -7.92
N LEU A 15 -6.26 6.97 -7.42
CA LEU A 15 -6.00 8.12 -6.56
C LEU A 15 -5.27 7.72 -5.27
N SER A 16 -5.67 6.61 -4.66
CA SER A 16 -4.96 6.06 -3.49
C SER A 16 -3.51 5.67 -3.83
N GLY A 17 -3.30 4.95 -4.93
CA GLY A 17 -1.96 4.62 -5.40
C GLY A 17 -1.09 5.86 -5.67
N LEU A 18 -1.67 6.91 -6.26
CA LEU A 18 -1.00 8.19 -6.49
C LEU A 18 -0.64 8.90 -5.19
N PHE A 19 -1.58 8.97 -4.23
CA PHE A 19 -1.30 9.55 -2.91
C PHE A 19 -0.16 8.81 -2.21
N LEU A 20 -0.15 7.48 -2.27
CA LEU A 20 0.94 6.68 -1.71
C LEU A 20 2.29 7.02 -2.34
N ILE A 21 2.38 7.24 -3.66
CA ILE A 21 3.64 7.67 -4.31
C ILE A 21 4.14 9.00 -3.76
N LEU A 22 3.24 9.96 -3.56
CA LEU A 22 3.59 11.33 -3.14
C LEU A 22 4.09 11.42 -1.68
N ILE A 23 3.85 10.39 -0.87
CA ILE A 23 4.34 10.33 0.51
C ILE A 23 5.86 10.13 0.56
N PHE A 24 6.41 9.32 -0.35
CA PHE A 24 7.78 8.81 -0.27
C PHE A 24 8.80 9.72 -1.00
N PRO A 25 10.11 9.42 -0.92
CA PRO A 25 11.17 10.30 -1.42
C PRO A 25 10.97 10.76 -2.86
N LYS A 26 11.39 12.02 -3.12
CA LYS A 26 11.08 12.91 -4.26
C LYS A 26 10.00 13.95 -3.94
N PHE A 27 8.95 13.57 -3.20
CA PHE A 27 7.84 14.47 -2.87
C PHE A 27 7.72 14.72 -1.36
N ASN A 28 7.91 13.68 -0.53
CA ASN A 28 7.90 13.77 0.94
C ASN A 28 6.64 14.44 1.53
N LEU A 29 5.47 14.24 0.93
CA LEU A 29 4.21 14.81 1.41
C LEU A 29 3.63 13.93 2.54
N GLU A 30 4.26 13.96 3.72
CA GLU A 30 3.91 13.09 4.85
C GLU A 30 2.46 13.25 5.33
N PHE A 31 1.86 14.44 5.17
CA PHE A 31 0.47 14.70 5.52
C PHE A 31 -0.51 13.84 4.68
N LEU A 32 -0.14 13.44 3.46
CA LEU A 32 -0.98 12.60 2.62
C LEU A 32 -1.12 11.19 3.17
N ALA A 33 -0.21 10.72 4.03
CA ALA A 33 -0.27 9.37 4.60
C ALA A 33 -1.59 9.11 5.32
N TRP A 34 -2.09 10.11 6.05
CA TRP A 34 -3.37 10.10 6.77
C TRP A 34 -4.60 9.96 5.88
N PHE A 35 -4.48 10.30 4.59
CA PHE A 35 -5.58 10.30 3.63
C PHE A 35 -5.38 9.31 2.49
N ALA A 36 -4.18 8.72 2.35
CA ALA A 36 -3.79 7.97 1.17
C ALA A 36 -4.63 6.72 0.95
N LEU A 37 -5.03 6.02 2.02
CA LEU A 37 -5.85 4.81 1.94
C LEU A 37 -7.34 5.10 1.84
N ILE A 38 -7.80 6.32 2.17
CA ILE A 38 -9.22 6.66 2.22
C ILE A 38 -9.91 6.40 0.87
N PRO A 39 -9.39 6.88 -0.29
CA PRO A 39 -10.02 6.59 -1.58
C PRO A 39 -10.17 5.10 -1.87
N LEU A 40 -9.15 4.28 -1.54
CA LEU A 40 -9.19 2.83 -1.74
C LEU A 40 -10.23 2.18 -0.82
N LEU A 41 -10.30 2.57 0.45
CA LEU A 41 -11.29 2.06 1.40
C LEU A 41 -12.72 2.34 0.94
N PHE A 42 -13.00 3.55 0.45
CA PHE A 42 -14.29 3.87 -0.17
C PHE A 42 -14.54 3.08 -1.46
N SER A 43 -13.49 2.85 -2.26
CA SER A 43 -13.62 2.08 -3.48
C SER A 43 -14.02 0.64 -3.20
N ILE A 44 -13.55 0.01 -2.13
CA ILE A 44 -13.82 -1.42 -1.86
C ILE A 44 -15.02 -1.68 -0.96
N GLN A 45 -15.58 -0.65 -0.31
CA GLN A 45 -16.67 -0.82 0.65
C GLN A 45 -17.91 -1.49 0.01
N ASN A 46 -18.44 -2.52 0.67
CA ASN A 46 -19.59 -3.31 0.21
C ASN A 46 -19.44 -3.93 -1.19
N GLN A 47 -18.20 -4.23 -1.59
CA GLN A 47 -17.91 -4.90 -2.85
C GLN A 47 -17.66 -6.40 -2.66
N THR A 48 -17.72 -7.15 -3.75
CA THR A 48 -17.30 -8.56 -3.74
C THR A 48 -15.80 -8.69 -3.49
N LEU A 49 -15.37 -9.82 -2.93
CA LEU A 49 -13.95 -10.07 -2.63
C LEU A 49 -13.07 -9.95 -3.88
N GLY A 50 -13.54 -10.44 -5.04
CA GLY A 50 -12.79 -10.33 -6.30
C GLY A 50 -12.65 -8.88 -6.78
N ALA A 51 -13.70 -8.06 -6.64
CA ALA A 51 -13.62 -6.64 -7.00
C ALA A 51 -12.67 -5.88 -6.08
N ALA A 52 -12.68 -6.18 -4.78
CA ALA A 52 -11.77 -5.59 -3.81
C ALA A 52 -10.32 -6.00 -4.02
N ALA A 53 -10.08 -7.28 -4.31
CA ALA A 53 -8.75 -7.79 -4.67
C ALA A 53 -8.21 -7.08 -5.92
N GLY A 54 -9.01 -6.96 -6.98
CA GLY A 54 -8.59 -6.28 -8.22
C GLY A 54 -8.28 -4.79 -8.00
N ARG A 55 -9.10 -4.09 -7.20
CA ARG A 55 -8.89 -2.67 -6.86
C ARG A 55 -7.64 -2.47 -6.01
N GLY A 56 -7.44 -3.32 -5.00
CA GLY A 56 -6.24 -3.30 -4.16
C GLY A 56 -4.98 -3.61 -4.97
N PHE A 57 -5.01 -4.63 -5.82
CA PHE A 57 -3.90 -4.98 -6.70
C PHE A 57 -3.56 -3.82 -7.65
N PHE A 58 -4.55 -3.20 -8.26
CA PHE A 58 -4.33 -2.08 -9.17
C PHE A 58 -3.75 -0.84 -8.46
N SER A 59 -4.27 -0.50 -7.28
CA SER A 59 -3.71 0.58 -6.44
C SER A 59 -2.26 0.28 -6.05
N GLY A 60 -1.98 -0.96 -5.65
CA GLY A 60 -0.63 -1.43 -5.34
C GLY A 60 0.30 -1.35 -6.54
N MET A 61 -0.17 -1.72 -7.73
CA MET A 61 0.64 -1.71 -8.95
C MET A 61 1.09 -0.30 -9.29
N ILE A 62 0.18 0.67 -9.23
CA ILE A 62 0.52 2.09 -9.40
C ILE A 62 1.56 2.48 -8.35
N PHE A 63 1.26 2.24 -7.07
CA PHE A 63 2.14 2.65 -6.00
C PHE A 63 3.56 2.08 -6.11
N TYR A 64 3.70 0.76 -6.17
CA TYR A 64 5.00 0.09 -6.14
C TYR A 64 5.78 0.25 -7.44
N PHE A 65 5.12 0.19 -8.60
CA PHE A 65 5.82 0.31 -9.89
C PHE A 65 6.50 1.67 -10.04
N PHE A 66 5.80 2.75 -9.68
CA PHE A 66 6.36 4.09 -9.78
C PHE A 66 7.32 4.42 -8.64
N SER A 67 7.04 3.99 -7.41
CA SER A 67 7.89 4.29 -6.25
C SER A 67 9.20 3.51 -6.25
N LEU A 68 9.22 2.31 -6.86
CA LEU A 68 10.42 1.45 -6.96
C LEU A 68 11.09 1.54 -8.33
N ASN A 69 10.77 2.55 -9.15
CA ASN A 69 11.34 2.66 -10.49
C ASN A 69 12.88 2.71 -10.48
N TRP A 70 13.49 3.19 -9.40
CA TRP A 70 14.93 3.22 -9.18
C TRP A 70 15.57 1.83 -9.24
N VAL A 71 14.84 0.75 -8.95
CA VAL A 71 15.33 -0.63 -9.08
C VAL A 71 15.78 -0.94 -10.51
N THR A 72 15.14 -0.34 -11.51
CA THR A 72 15.54 -0.53 -12.92
C THR A 72 16.93 0.02 -13.19
N ASN A 73 17.30 1.15 -12.58
CA ASN A 73 18.63 1.74 -12.70
C ASN A 73 19.68 0.77 -12.13
N THR A 74 19.38 0.13 -10.99
CA THR A 74 20.25 -0.87 -10.38
C THR A 74 20.45 -2.09 -11.29
N LEU A 75 19.37 -2.62 -11.86
CA LEU A 75 19.42 -3.80 -12.75
C LEU A 75 20.19 -3.52 -14.04
N VAL A 76 20.03 -2.34 -14.64
CA VAL A 76 20.73 -1.95 -15.86
C VAL A 76 22.21 -1.73 -15.58
N ASN A 77 22.55 -0.91 -14.58
CA ASN A 77 23.93 -0.46 -14.38
C ASN A 77 24.81 -1.50 -13.67
N TYR A 78 24.25 -2.29 -12.75
CA TYR A 78 25.01 -3.26 -11.96
C TYR A 78 24.70 -4.71 -12.35
N GLY A 79 23.49 -4.97 -12.86
CA GLY A 79 23.09 -6.30 -13.35
C GLY A 79 23.44 -6.55 -14.81
N ASN A 80 23.82 -5.52 -15.58
CA ASN A 80 23.95 -5.57 -17.04
C ASN A 80 22.69 -6.12 -17.74
N ILE A 81 21.51 -5.89 -17.16
CA ILE A 81 20.23 -6.37 -17.69
C ILE A 81 19.65 -5.30 -18.64
N PRO A 82 19.18 -5.67 -19.85
CA PRO A 82 18.53 -4.73 -20.75
C PRO A 82 17.35 -4.00 -20.10
N THR A 83 17.10 -2.74 -20.50
CA THR A 83 16.06 -1.90 -19.90
C THR A 83 14.66 -2.52 -19.98
N SER A 84 14.32 -3.17 -21.09
CA SER A 84 13.02 -3.84 -21.27
C SER A 84 12.81 -4.97 -20.27
N LEU A 85 13.82 -5.82 -20.08
CA LEU A 85 13.78 -6.90 -19.10
C LEU A 85 13.78 -6.36 -17.66
N SER A 86 14.51 -5.27 -17.39
CA SER A 86 14.50 -4.60 -16.09
C SER A 86 13.13 -4.04 -15.72
N LEU A 87 12.41 -3.44 -16.67
CA LEU A 87 11.03 -2.97 -16.49
C LEU A 87 10.06 -4.12 -16.24
N PHE A 88 10.24 -5.24 -16.94
CA PHE A 88 9.44 -6.45 -16.71
C PHE A 88 9.67 -7.01 -15.29
N LEU A 89 10.92 -7.11 -14.85
CA LEU A 89 11.28 -7.55 -13.50
C LEU A 89 10.73 -6.60 -12.42
N LEU A 90 10.79 -5.29 -12.64
CA LEU A 90 10.12 -4.31 -11.78
C LEU A 90 8.61 -4.55 -11.73
N GLY A 91 7.98 -4.82 -12.88
CA GLY A 91 6.56 -5.17 -12.95
C GLY A 91 6.21 -6.39 -12.12
N LEU A 92 7.04 -7.44 -12.15
CA LEU A 92 6.87 -8.64 -11.33
C LEU A 92 7.05 -8.34 -9.82
N LEU A 93 8.05 -7.54 -9.46
CA LEU A 93 8.24 -7.09 -8.07
C LEU A 93 7.05 -6.27 -7.58
N ALA A 94 6.59 -5.31 -8.39
CA ALA A 94 5.41 -4.51 -8.09
C ALA A 94 4.16 -5.39 -7.95
N ALA A 95 3.97 -6.39 -8.81
CA ALA A 95 2.87 -7.34 -8.72
C ALA A 95 2.94 -8.16 -7.43
N TYR A 96 4.12 -8.68 -7.07
CA TYR A 96 4.35 -9.38 -5.79
C TYR A 96 3.91 -8.53 -4.59
N LEU A 97 4.34 -7.26 -4.54
CA LEU A 97 4.00 -6.35 -3.44
C LEU A 97 2.52 -5.93 -3.48
N SER A 98 1.95 -5.81 -4.66
CA SER A 98 0.53 -5.48 -4.87
C SER A 98 -0.41 -6.58 -4.39
N PHE A 99 0.04 -7.85 -4.33
CA PHE A 99 -0.73 -8.91 -3.70
C PHE A 99 -1.00 -8.63 -2.22
N TYR A 100 -0.09 -7.97 -1.50
CA TYR A 100 -0.34 -7.60 -0.09
C TYR A 100 -1.44 -6.53 0.02
N VAL A 101 -1.47 -5.56 -0.89
CA VAL A 101 -2.54 -4.54 -0.93
C VAL A 101 -3.88 -5.18 -1.32
N ALA A 102 -3.87 -6.13 -2.27
CA ALA A 102 -5.05 -6.90 -2.62
C ALA A 102 -5.55 -7.76 -1.44
N LEU A 103 -4.63 -8.43 -0.75
CA LEU A 103 -4.91 -9.25 0.41
C LEU A 103 -5.47 -8.40 1.56
N PHE A 104 -4.92 -7.21 1.80
CA PHE A 104 -5.46 -6.22 2.72
C PHE A 104 -6.94 -5.94 2.42
N CYS A 105 -7.26 -5.56 1.18
CA CYS A 105 -8.63 -5.26 0.77
C CYS A 105 -9.58 -6.46 1.01
N VAL A 106 -9.14 -7.67 0.66
CA VAL A 106 -9.93 -8.89 0.84
C VAL A 106 -10.15 -9.21 2.31
N LEU A 107 -9.10 -9.14 3.14
CA LEU A 107 -9.18 -9.45 4.56
C LEU A 107 -10.06 -8.45 5.30
N VAL A 108 -9.93 -7.15 5.04
CA VAL A 108 -10.77 -6.13 5.68
C VAL A 108 -12.24 -6.35 5.36
N ILE A 109 -12.60 -6.62 4.09
CA ILE A 109 -13.99 -6.93 3.74
C ILE A 109 -14.46 -8.23 4.41
N LYS A 110 -13.69 -9.31 4.29
CA LYS A 110 -14.08 -10.63 4.82
C LYS A 110 -14.26 -10.61 6.34
N LEU A 111 -13.34 -9.98 7.06
CA LEU A 111 -13.35 -9.91 8.52
C LEU A 111 -14.36 -8.91 9.06
N SER A 112 -14.67 -7.84 8.32
CA SER A 112 -15.70 -6.86 8.72
C SER A 112 -17.12 -7.46 8.77
N ARG A 113 -17.36 -8.58 8.07
CA ARG A 113 -18.68 -9.24 7.97
C ARG A 113 -19.82 -8.29 7.59
N GLY A 114 -19.51 -7.28 6.76
CA GLY A 114 -20.47 -6.26 6.31
C GLY A 114 -20.78 -5.17 7.35
N LYS A 115 -20.16 -5.18 8.52
CA LYS A 115 -20.33 -4.13 9.54
C LYS A 115 -19.30 -3.02 9.33
N THR A 116 -19.78 -1.80 9.07
CA THR A 116 -18.93 -0.62 8.83
C THR A 116 -17.96 -0.33 9.97
N ILE A 117 -18.39 -0.51 11.24
CA ILE A 117 -17.51 -0.26 12.39
C ILE A 117 -16.29 -1.20 12.40
N TYR A 118 -16.48 -2.48 12.09
CA TYR A 118 -15.39 -3.44 12.02
C TYR A 118 -14.49 -3.18 10.81
N PHE A 119 -15.06 -2.71 9.70
CA PHE A 119 -14.29 -2.35 8.51
C PHE A 119 -13.20 -1.30 8.82
N PHE A 120 -13.56 -0.23 9.55
CA PHE A 120 -12.60 0.83 9.89
C PHE A 120 -11.64 0.45 11.02
N ILE A 121 -12.09 -0.31 12.03
CA ILE A 121 -11.20 -0.75 13.13
C ILE A 121 -10.17 -1.79 12.63
N LEU A 122 -10.58 -2.68 11.73
CA LEU A 122 -9.71 -3.74 11.22
C LEU A 122 -8.72 -3.22 10.16
N ALA A 123 -9.02 -2.12 9.47
CA ALA A 123 -8.14 -1.58 8.44
C ALA A 123 -6.70 -1.34 8.94
N PRO A 124 -6.42 -0.54 9.98
CA PRO A 124 -5.05 -0.31 10.46
C PRO A 124 -4.39 -1.60 10.96
N ILE A 125 -5.14 -2.48 11.63
CA ILE A 125 -4.62 -3.76 12.15
C ILE A 125 -4.18 -4.69 11.01
N VAL A 126 -5.02 -4.85 9.99
CA VAL A 126 -4.73 -5.72 8.85
C VAL A 126 -3.61 -5.12 7.99
N TRP A 127 -3.63 -3.81 7.75
CA TRP A 127 -2.58 -3.13 6.98
C TRP A 127 -1.20 -3.34 7.61
N THR A 128 -1.07 -3.03 8.90
CA THR A 128 0.19 -3.15 9.61
C THR A 128 0.66 -4.59 9.79
N SER A 129 -0.27 -5.52 10.02
CA SER A 129 0.06 -6.95 10.06
C SER A 129 0.66 -7.42 8.73
N LEU A 130 0.11 -6.96 7.59
CA LEU A 130 0.63 -7.30 6.28
C LEU A 130 1.94 -6.58 5.95
N GLU A 131 2.12 -5.33 6.37
CA GLU A 131 3.43 -4.65 6.29
C GLU A 131 4.50 -5.41 7.07
N TYR A 132 4.19 -5.83 8.30
CA TYR A 132 5.10 -6.61 9.13
C TYR A 132 5.46 -7.94 8.48
N LEU A 133 4.46 -8.75 8.09
CA LEU A 133 4.67 -10.05 7.45
C LEU A 133 5.49 -9.96 6.16
N ARG A 134 5.18 -8.96 5.31
CA ARG A 134 5.92 -8.66 4.09
C ARG A 134 7.39 -8.31 4.38
N SER A 135 7.66 -7.70 5.52
CA SER A 135 8.99 -7.22 5.87
C SER A 135 9.87 -8.27 6.56
N THR A 136 9.31 -9.18 7.36
CA THR A 136 10.09 -10.00 8.31
C THR A 136 10.00 -11.51 8.14
N HIS A 137 8.92 -12.07 7.59
CA HIS A 137 8.61 -13.51 7.73
C HIS A 137 8.43 -14.24 6.40
N MET A 138 8.71 -13.58 5.27
CA MET A 138 8.70 -14.21 3.95
C MET A 138 10.12 -14.44 3.42
N ALA A 139 10.30 -15.53 2.68
CA ALA A 139 11.58 -15.83 2.00
C ALA A 139 12.00 -14.72 1.01
N LEU A 140 11.02 -13.97 0.50
CA LEU A 140 11.20 -12.79 -0.35
C LEU A 140 10.81 -11.50 0.41
N GLY A 141 11.22 -11.39 1.67
CA GLY A 141 10.90 -10.24 2.52
C GLY A 141 11.35 -8.92 1.88
N PHE A 142 10.47 -7.92 1.87
CA PHE A 142 10.71 -6.62 1.26
C PHE A 142 10.10 -5.52 2.11
N SER A 143 10.90 -4.78 2.86
CA SER A 143 10.44 -3.83 3.89
C SER A 143 10.23 -2.38 3.42
N TRP A 144 10.50 -2.09 2.14
CA TRP A 144 10.42 -0.73 1.63
C TRP A 144 8.99 -0.18 1.65
N LEU A 145 8.91 1.14 1.68
CA LEU A 145 7.68 1.92 1.53
C LEU A 145 6.61 1.61 2.59
N GLY A 146 7.01 1.35 3.84
CA GLY A 146 6.08 1.24 4.98
C GLY A 146 5.54 2.60 5.41
N LEU A 147 4.25 2.69 5.73
CA LEU A 147 3.58 3.96 6.06
C LEU A 147 4.21 4.67 7.26
N GLY A 148 4.66 3.95 8.29
CA GLY A 148 5.28 4.56 9.47
C GLY A 148 6.54 5.37 9.16
N TYR A 149 7.28 5.00 8.10
CA TYR A 149 8.45 5.78 7.66
C TYR A 149 8.08 7.13 7.05
N SER A 150 6.82 7.34 6.66
CA SER A 150 6.38 8.62 6.13
C SER A 150 6.52 9.76 7.12
N GLN A 151 6.37 9.48 8.42
CA GLN A 151 6.30 10.50 9.47
C GLN A 151 7.69 10.86 10.02
N PHE A 152 8.76 10.58 9.28
CA PHE A 152 10.13 10.79 9.75
C PHE A 152 10.46 12.27 10.02
N GLN A 153 9.70 13.23 9.47
CA GLN A 153 9.92 14.66 9.71
C GLN A 153 9.07 15.20 10.88
N THR A 154 7.98 14.54 11.24
CA THR A 154 7.14 14.95 12.37
C THR A 154 7.53 14.23 13.66
N LEU A 155 8.38 14.89 14.46
CA LEU A 155 8.95 14.33 15.70
C LEU A 155 7.89 13.80 16.68
N THR A 156 6.80 14.54 16.89
CA THR A 156 5.73 14.16 17.82
C THR A 156 5.04 12.85 17.43
N ILE A 157 4.98 12.56 16.13
CA ILE A 157 4.32 11.36 15.60
C ILE A 157 5.28 10.19 15.52
N ILE A 158 6.56 10.42 15.21
CA ILE A 158 7.56 9.35 15.12
C ILE A 158 8.10 8.91 16.49
N GLN A 159 8.08 9.77 17.52
CA GLN A 159 8.61 9.45 18.86
C GLN A 159 8.08 8.13 19.47
N PRO A 160 6.78 7.82 19.41
CA PRO A 160 6.25 6.55 19.90
C PRO A 160 6.85 5.30 19.25
N ALA A 161 7.54 5.42 18.11
CA ALA A 161 8.26 4.33 17.45
C ALA A 161 9.37 3.75 18.34
N GLU A 162 9.87 4.48 19.34
CA GLU A 162 10.84 3.96 20.31
C GLU A 162 10.28 2.75 21.09
N ILE A 163 8.98 2.76 21.37
CA ILE A 163 8.30 1.72 22.15
C ILE A 163 7.56 0.74 21.24
N LEU A 164 6.82 1.26 20.26
CA LEU A 164 5.93 0.46 19.41
C LEU A 164 6.58 0.00 18.11
N GLY A 165 7.79 0.50 17.80
CA GLY A 165 8.41 0.35 16.49
C GLY A 165 7.69 1.13 15.39
N VAL A 166 8.25 1.08 14.18
CA VAL A 166 7.68 1.75 12.99
C VAL A 166 6.27 1.25 12.66
N TYR A 167 5.95 -0.01 12.97
CA TYR A 167 4.63 -0.58 12.72
C TYR A 167 3.54 0.00 13.63
N GLY A 168 3.89 0.45 14.85
CA GLY A 168 2.97 1.20 15.69
C GLY A 168 2.56 2.52 15.05
N ILE A 169 3.51 3.19 14.39
CA ILE A 169 3.24 4.42 13.63
C ILE A 169 2.40 4.12 12.39
N SER A 170 2.71 3.05 11.65
CA SER A 170 1.86 2.60 10.54
C SER A 170 0.42 2.27 10.98
N ALA A 171 0.19 1.86 12.23
CA ALA A 171 -1.15 1.51 12.75
C ALA A 171 -1.93 2.74 13.22
N LEU A 172 -1.21 3.79 13.58
CA LEU A 172 -1.76 5.08 13.97
C LEU A 172 -2.28 5.85 12.74
N ILE A 173 -1.56 5.76 11.63
CA ILE A 173 -1.92 6.33 10.32
C ILE A 173 -3.12 5.57 9.73
#